data_AF-A0AAJ1TQF7-F1
#
_entry.id   AF-A0AAJ1TQF7-F1
#
_cell.length_a   1.000
_cell.length_b   1.000
_cell.length_c   1.000
_cell.angle_alpha   90.00
_cell.angle_beta   90.00
_cell.angle_gamma   90.00
#
_symmetry.space_group_name_H-M   'P 1'
#
loop_
_entity.id
_entity.type
_entity.pdbx_description
1 polymer ?
#
loop_
_entity_poly.entity_id
_entity_poly.type
_entity_poly.pdbx_seq_one_letter_code
_entity_poly.pdbx_strand_id
1 'polypeptide(L)' 'MKHTPPFSSDVREHAVRMVLGHQGEHASPYGAIRSTAAKIGCSG' A
#
# COMPACT_ATOMS: atom_id res chain seq x y z
N MET A 1 -18.34 18.06 -8.88
CA MET A 1 -18.14 17.37 -7.58
C MET A 1 -16.65 17.09 -7.42
N LYS A 2 -16.03 17.48 -6.31
CA LYS A 2 -14.62 17.14 -6.02
C LYS A 2 -14.62 15.78 -5.32
N HIS A 3 -14.00 14.78 -5.94
CA HIS A 3 -13.77 13.49 -5.29
C HIS A 3 -12.65 13.64 -4.28
N THR A 4 -12.95 13.45 -3.01
CA THR A 4 -11.92 13.28 -1.99
C THR A 4 -11.39 11.85 -2.09
N PRO A 5 -10.06 11.66 -2.25
CA PRO A 5 -9.49 10.32 -2.26
C PRO A 5 -9.75 9.61 -0.92
N PRO A 6 -9.96 8.29 -0.91
CA PRO A 6 -10.34 7.53 0.28
C PRO A 6 -9.22 7.49 1.35
N PHE A 7 -7.98 7.76 0.95
CA PHE A 7 -6.81 7.78 1.84
C PHE A 7 -6.11 9.14 1.75
N SER A 8 -5.61 9.61 2.91
CA SER A 8 -4.78 10.81 3.00
C SER A 8 -3.45 10.65 2.23
N SER A 9 -2.77 11.76 1.96
CA SER A 9 -1.41 11.73 1.38
C SER A 9 -0.46 10.90 2.23
N ASP A 10 -0.52 11.08 3.55
CA ASP A 10 0.41 10.43 4.49
C ASP A 10 0.24 8.91 4.48
N VAL A 11 -1.00 8.42 4.41
CA VAL A 11 -1.28 6.98 4.30
C VAL A 11 -0.75 6.41 2.98
N ARG A 12 -0.91 7.14 1.88
CA ARG A 12 -0.38 6.70 0.56
C ARG A 12 1.14 6.63 0.57
N GLU A 13 1.80 7.66 1.08
CA GLU A 13 3.26 7.70 1.17
C GLU A 13 3.80 6.61 2.11
N HIS A 14 3.13 6.40 3.24
CA HIS A 14 3.46 5.30 4.16
C HIS A 14 3.33 3.93 3.48
N ALA A 15 2.25 3.69 2.73
CA ALA A 15 2.05 2.46 1.99
C ALA A 15 3.16 2.21 0.94
N VAL A 16 3.58 3.24 0.21
CA VAL A 16 4.69 3.13 -0.75
C VAL A 16 6.00 2.74 -0.06
N ARG A 17 6.34 3.40 1.07
CA ARG A 17 7.54 3.06 1.85
C ARG A 17 7.50 1.62 2.36
N MET A 18 6.34 1.15 2.78
CA MET A 18 6.16 -0.22 3.25
C MET A 18 6.35 -1.25 2.13
N VAL A 19 5.79 -1.02 0.94
CA VAL A 19 6.00 -1.90 -0.22
C VAL A 19 7.48 -1.98 -0.59
N LEU A 20 8.17 -0.84 -0.64
CA LEU A 20 9.59 -0.79 -0.96
C LEU A 20 10.46 -1.46 0.10
N GLY A 21 10.07 -1.38 1.37
CA GLY A 21 10.77 -2.08 2.46
C GLY A 21 10.62 -3.60 2.38
N HIS A 22 9.42 -4.10 2.08
CA HIS A 22 9.14 -5.54 2.07
C HIS A 22 9.34 -6.21 0.70
N GLN A 23 9.74 -5.48 -0.36
CA GLN A 23 9.86 -6.04 -1.70
C GLN A 23 10.83 -7.23 -1.79
N GLY A 24 11.86 -7.27 -0.92
CA GLY A 24 12.83 -8.37 -0.84
C GLY A 24 12.37 -9.56 0.00
N GLU A 25 11.32 -9.40 0.80
CA GLU A 25 10.75 -10.45 1.66
C GLU A 25 9.71 -11.31 0.92
N HIS A 26 9.20 -10.81 -0.21
CA HIS A 26 8.18 -11.45 -1.00
C HIS A 26 8.74 -11.97 -2.32
N ALA A 27 8.28 -13.15 -2.75
CA ALA A 27 8.66 -13.76 -4.03
C ALA A 27 8.26 -12.93 -5.26
N SER A 28 7.44 -11.89 -5.08
CA SER A 28 7.06 -10.96 -6.13
C SER A 28 6.69 -9.58 -5.58
N PRO A 29 6.83 -8.51 -6.40
CA PRO A 29 6.33 -7.18 -6.07
C PRO A 29 4.82 -7.16 -5.77
N TYR A 30 4.05 -7.99 -6.47
CA TYR A 30 2.61 -8.13 -6.22
C TYR A 30 2.31 -8.70 -4.83
N GLY A 31 3.14 -9.63 -4.33
CA GLY A 31 3.05 -10.14 -2.97
C GLY A 31 3.24 -9.05 -1.91
N ALA A 32 4.23 -8.18 -2.11
CA ALA A 32 4.48 -7.03 -1.23
C ALA A 32 3.31 -6.03 -1.21
N ILE A 33 2.73 -5.75 -2.39
CA ILE A 33 1.56 -4.88 -2.52
C ILE A 33 0.34 -5.49 -1.82
N ARG A 34 0.02 -6.78 -2.04
CA ARG A 34 -1.10 -7.47 -1.38
C ARG A 34 -0.95 -7.51 0.14
N SER A 35 0.24 -7.83 0.63
CA SER A 35 0.59 -7.81 2.05
C SER A 35 0.35 -6.42 2.66
N THR A 36 0.79 -5.36 1.97
CA THR A 36 0.61 -3.97 2.41
C THR A 36 -0.87 -3.56 2.37
N ALA A 37 -1.62 -3.89 1.31
CA ALA A 37 -3.04 -3.59 1.20
C ALA A 37 -3.85 -4.20 2.36
N ALA A 38 -3.57 -5.45 2.72
CA ALA A 38 -4.18 -6.10 3.87
C ALA A 38 -3.85 -5.40 5.21
N LYS A 39 -2.62 -4.91 5.38
CA LYS A 39 -2.20 -4.16 6.58
C LYS A 39 -2.87 -2.78 6.70
N ILE A 40 -3.10 -2.10 5.58
CA ILE A 40 -3.75 -0.77 5.53
C ILE A 40 -5.29 -0.89 5.62
N GLY A 41 -5.85 -2.08 5.38
CA GLY A 41 -7.29 -2.27 5.28
C GLY A 41 -7.85 -1.78 3.93
N CYS A 42 -7.03 -1.81 2.88
CA CYS A 42 -7.49 -1.53 1.53
C CYS A 42 -8.06 -2.81 0.91
N SER A 43 -9.31 -2.76 0.46
CA SER A 43 -9.89 -3.79 -0.40
C SER A 43 -9.19 -3.71 -1.75
N GLY A 44 -8.33 -4.70 -2.06
CA GLY A 44 -7.71 -4.83 -3.37
C GLY A 44 -8.72 -5.14 -4.47
#